data_AF-A0A963EDL1-F1
#
_entry.id   AF-A0A963EDL1-F1
#
_cell.length_a   1.000
_cell.length_b   1.000
_cell.length_c   1.000
_cell.angle_alpha   90.00
_cell.angle_beta   90.00
_cell.angle_gamma   90.00
#
_symmetry.space_group_name_H-M   'P 1'
#
loop_
_entity.id
_entity.type
_entity.pdbx_description
1 polymer ?
#
loop_
_entity_poly.entity_id
_entity_poly.type
_entity_poly.pdbx_seq_one_letter_code
_entity_poly.pdbx_strand_id
1 'polypeptide(L)'
;AGIRAGGWCPEGRKAEDGRISDNYPLQELPGADYLQRTERNVADSDATLIIHFGQVQGGTARTLEFCKTWCKPHLLIDGTRLSEAEAVGQIAEFIDR
;
A
#
# COMPACT_ATOMS: atom_id res chain seq x y z
N ALA A 1 -3.07 1.87 23.51
CA ALA A 1 -3.92 1.13 22.55
C ALA A 1 -3.15 0.99 21.24
N GLY A 2 -3.34 -0.11 20.50
CA GLY A 2 -2.71 -0.30 19.19
C GLY A 2 -3.47 0.43 18.07
N ILE A 3 -2.90 0.44 16.86
CA ILE A 3 -3.53 0.99 15.64
C ILE A 3 -4.31 -0.15 14.96
N ARG A 4 -5.52 0.12 14.46
CA ARG A 4 -6.27 -0.87 13.67
C ARG A 4 -5.54 -1.14 12.36
N ALA A 5 -5.35 -2.42 12.05
CA ALA A 5 -4.74 -2.87 10.80
C ALA A 5 -5.73 -3.74 10.02
N GLY A 6 -5.56 -3.80 8.71
CA GLY A 6 -6.33 -4.65 7.81
C GLY A 6 -5.89 -4.49 6.36
N GLY A 7 -6.65 -5.10 5.45
CA GLY A 7 -6.42 -5.00 4.02
C GLY A 7 -6.83 -6.25 3.26
N TRP A 8 -6.82 -6.14 1.94
CA TRP A 8 -7.12 -7.22 1.02
C TRP A 8 -5.87 -8.03 0.67
N CYS A 9 -5.98 -9.35 0.69
CA CYS A 9 -4.96 -10.30 0.24
C CYS A 9 -5.53 -11.28 -0.79
N PRO A 10 -4.69 -11.94 -1.61
CA PRO A 10 -5.15 -12.94 -2.56
C PRO A 10 -5.82 -14.14 -1.87
N GLU A 11 -6.65 -14.87 -2.62
CA GLU A 11 -7.21 -16.15 -2.18
C GLU A 11 -6.12 -17.14 -1.74
N GLY A 12 -6.36 -17.81 -0.61
CA GLY A 12 -5.39 -18.66 0.07
C GLY A 12 -4.28 -17.89 0.79
N ARG A 13 -4.44 -16.56 0.95
CA ARG A 13 -3.48 -15.66 1.59
C ARG A 13 -2.07 -15.76 0.99
N LYS A 14 -1.97 -15.84 -0.34
CA LYS A 14 -0.71 -16.03 -1.06
C LYS A 14 0.18 -14.78 -1.02
N ALA A 15 1.47 -14.99 -0.79
CA ALA A 15 2.55 -14.03 -0.92
C ALA A 15 3.77 -14.68 -1.60
N GLU A 16 4.75 -13.89 -2.00
CA GLU A 16 5.96 -14.35 -2.70
C GLU A 16 6.81 -15.30 -1.84
N ASP A 17 6.76 -15.14 -0.52
CA ASP A 17 7.47 -15.92 0.49
C ASP A 17 6.61 -17.03 1.11
N GLY A 18 5.40 -17.25 0.59
CA GLY A 18 4.48 -18.30 1.03
C GLY A 18 3.13 -17.76 1.50
N ARG A 19 2.48 -18.48 2.42
CA ARG A 19 1.16 -18.09 2.94
C ARG A 19 1.31 -17.07 4.06
N ILE A 20 0.56 -15.96 3.97
CA ILE A 20 0.50 -14.93 5.01
C ILE A 20 -0.14 -15.51 6.28
N SER A 21 0.53 -15.37 7.43
CA SER A 21 0.07 -15.85 8.74
C SER A 21 -1.33 -15.32 9.12
N ASP A 22 -2.11 -16.13 9.83
CA ASP A 22 -3.45 -15.79 10.31
C ASP A 22 -3.46 -14.70 11.40
N ASN A 23 -2.29 -14.38 11.96
CA ASN A 23 -2.14 -13.28 12.92
C ASN A 23 -2.35 -11.89 12.29
N TYR A 24 -2.27 -11.78 10.95
CA TYR A 24 -2.55 -10.53 10.25
C TYR A 24 -4.05 -10.41 9.93
N PRO A 25 -4.74 -9.32 10.31
CA PRO A 25 -6.19 -9.14 10.13
C PRO A 25 -6.58 -8.80 8.67
N LEU A 26 -6.19 -9.64 7.73
CA LEU A 26 -6.43 -9.47 6.29
C LEU A 26 -7.67 -10.24 5.85
N GLN A 27 -8.39 -9.68 4.87
CA GLN A 27 -9.52 -10.31 4.20
C GLN A 27 -9.06 -10.88 2.85
N GLU A 28 -9.43 -12.12 2.55
CA GLU A 28 -9.18 -12.71 1.24
C GLU A 28 -10.11 -12.08 0.20
N LEU A 29 -9.57 -11.83 -0.99
CA LEU A 29 -10.33 -11.42 -2.17
C LEU A 29 -10.42 -12.64 -3.10
N PRO A 30 -11.55 -13.38 -3.12
CA PRO A 30 -11.66 -14.64 -3.85
C PRO A 30 -11.46 -14.44 -5.36
N GLY A 31 -10.70 -15.33 -6.00
CA GLY A 31 -10.40 -15.25 -7.43
C GLY A 31 -9.51 -14.07 -7.84
N ALA A 32 -9.01 -13.27 -6.89
CA ALA A 32 -8.16 -12.14 -7.21
C ALA A 32 -6.70 -12.53 -7.43
N ASP A 33 -6.09 -11.97 -8.46
CA ASP A 33 -4.64 -11.96 -8.62
C ASP A 33 -3.97 -10.88 -7.74
N TYR A 34 -2.64 -10.81 -7.82
CA TYR A 34 -1.84 -9.84 -7.06
C TYR A 34 -2.14 -8.37 -7.40
N LEU A 35 -2.61 -8.08 -8.62
CA LEU A 35 -2.94 -6.72 -9.02
C LEU A 35 -4.30 -6.31 -8.47
N GLN A 36 -5.29 -7.20 -8.53
CA GLN A 36 -6.65 -6.95 -8.07
C GLN A 36 -6.72 -6.66 -6.57
N ARG A 37 -5.95 -7.37 -5.74
CA ARG A 37 -5.85 -7.02 -4.30
C ARG A 37 -5.20 -5.66 -4.07
N THR A 38 -4.25 -5.27 -4.92
CA THR A 38 -3.55 -3.98 -4.81
C THR A 38 -4.49 -2.84 -5.18
N GLU A 39 -5.20 -2.97 -6.30
CA GLU A 39 -6.23 -2.04 -6.71
C GLU A 39 -7.31 -1.89 -5.63
N ARG A 40 -7.79 -3.01 -5.06
CA ARG A 40 -8.81 -2.98 -4.02
C ARG A 40 -8.34 -2.27 -2.75
N ASN A 41 -7.09 -2.48 -2.34
CA ASN A 41 -6.50 -1.74 -1.21
C ASN A 41 -6.43 -0.23 -1.48
N VAL A 42 -6.14 0.19 -2.71
CA VAL A 42 -6.17 1.62 -3.10
C VAL A 42 -7.60 2.17 -3.07
N ALA A 43 -8.56 1.45 -3.68
CA ALA A 43 -9.93 1.89 -3.81
C ALA A 43 -10.65 2.03 -2.45
N ASP A 44 -10.42 1.08 -1.53
CA ASP A 44 -11.08 1.03 -0.22
C ASP A 44 -10.38 1.86 0.87
N SER A 45 -9.23 2.46 0.56
CA SER A 45 -8.53 3.38 1.48
C SER A 45 -8.87 4.85 1.18
N ASP A 46 -8.73 5.72 2.18
CA ASP A 46 -8.87 7.17 1.98
C ASP A 46 -7.70 7.73 1.17
N ALA A 47 -6.49 7.20 1.40
CA ALA A 47 -5.24 7.62 0.78
C ALA A 47 -4.22 6.48 0.76
N THR A 48 -3.19 6.59 -0.09
CA THR A 48 -2.11 5.58 -0.17
C THR A 48 -0.72 6.21 0.02
N LEU A 49 -0.01 5.79 1.05
CA LEU A 49 1.43 6.05 1.20
C LEU A 49 2.23 4.98 0.44
N ILE A 50 3.13 5.39 -0.44
CA ILE A 50 3.97 4.49 -1.23
C ILE A 50 5.44 4.78 -0.91
N ILE A 51 6.10 3.85 -0.23
CA ILE A 51 7.53 3.93 0.08
C ILE A 51 8.29 3.12 -0.97
N HIS A 52 9.28 3.73 -1.60
CA HIS A 52 10.10 3.08 -2.62
C HIS A 52 11.57 3.47 -2.48
N PHE A 53 12.45 2.73 -3.16
CA PHE A 53 13.90 2.97 -3.15
C PHE A 53 14.40 3.10 -4.58
N GLY A 54 14.69 4.33 -5.02
CA GLY A 54 15.08 4.60 -6.40
C GLY A 54 13.88 4.73 -7.35
N GLN A 55 14.01 4.30 -8.61
CA GLN A 55 12.93 4.51 -9.59
C GLN A 55 11.69 3.65 -9.31
N VAL A 56 10.50 4.25 -9.43
CA VAL A 56 9.21 3.58 -9.30
C VAL A 56 8.98 2.67 -10.51
N GLN A 57 8.85 1.36 -10.26
CA GLN A 57 8.73 0.32 -11.29
C GLN A 57 7.81 -0.82 -10.81
N GLY A 58 7.43 -1.72 -11.73
CA GLY A 58 6.69 -2.94 -11.40
C GLY A 58 5.39 -2.70 -10.62
N GLY A 59 5.18 -3.47 -9.55
CA GLY A 59 3.99 -3.36 -8.69
C GLY A 59 3.78 -1.96 -8.12
N THR A 60 4.85 -1.25 -7.76
CA THR A 60 4.77 0.12 -7.24
C THR A 60 4.22 1.10 -8.28
N ALA A 61 4.64 0.97 -9.54
CA ALA A 61 4.11 1.77 -10.64
C ALA A 61 2.62 1.50 -10.86
N ARG A 62 2.19 0.23 -10.75
CA ARG A 62 0.77 -0.15 -10.81
C ARG A 62 -0.05 0.44 -9.66
N THR A 63 0.46 0.43 -8.43
CA THR A 63 -0.20 1.10 -7.30
C THR A 63 -0.41 2.58 -7.57
N LEU A 64 0.60 3.26 -8.12
CA LEU A 64 0.52 4.68 -8.49
C LEU A 64 -0.52 4.92 -9.61
N GLU A 65 -0.59 4.04 -10.61
CA GLU A 65 -1.62 4.06 -11.64
C GLU A 65 -3.02 3.92 -11.03
N PHE A 66 -3.23 2.95 -10.12
CA PHE A 66 -4.51 2.79 -9.44
C PHE A 66 -4.89 4.02 -8.61
N CYS A 67 -3.94 4.66 -7.91
CA CYS A 67 -4.22 5.89 -7.17
C CYS A 67 -4.76 6.99 -8.10
N LYS A 68 -4.18 7.10 -9.31
CA LYS A 68 -4.66 8.06 -10.32
C LYS A 68 -6.03 7.67 -10.88
N THR A 69 -6.23 6.40 -11.22
CA THR A 69 -7.50 5.88 -11.78
C THR A 69 -8.67 6.08 -10.81
N TRP A 70 -8.45 5.83 -9.53
CA TRP A 70 -9.47 5.95 -8.48
C TRP A 70 -9.55 7.37 -7.87
N CYS A 71 -8.78 8.33 -8.40
CA CYS A 71 -8.67 9.69 -7.87
C CYS A 71 -8.37 9.73 -6.36
N LYS A 72 -7.52 8.82 -5.87
CA LYS A 72 -7.13 8.72 -4.46
C LYS A 72 -5.86 9.55 -4.19
N PRO A 73 -5.84 10.34 -3.10
CA PRO A 73 -4.62 10.96 -2.61
C PRO A 73 -3.51 9.93 -2.41
N HIS A 74 -2.30 10.28 -2.82
CA HIS A 74 -1.13 9.45 -2.63
C HIS A 74 0.12 10.27 -2.33
N LEU A 75 1.04 9.69 -1.57
CA LEU A 75 2.35 10.27 -1.27
C LEU A 75 3.45 9.26 -1.64
N LEU A 76 4.46 9.73 -2.38
CA LEU A 76 5.66 8.97 -2.67
C LEU A 76 6.76 9.37 -1.69
N ILE A 77 7.35 8.39 -1.01
CA ILE A 77 8.54 8.57 -0.16
C ILE A 77 9.69 7.76 -0.77
N ASP A 78 10.72 8.45 -1.24
CA ASP A 78 11.95 7.82 -1.73
C ASP A 78 12.94 7.64 -0.58
N GLY A 79 13.02 6.42 -0.05
CA GLY A 79 13.89 6.06 1.06
C GLY A 79 15.38 6.09 0.72
N THR A 80 15.76 6.32 -0.55
CA THR A 80 17.17 6.56 -0.92
C THR A 80 17.57 8.03 -0.83
N ARG A 81 16.60 8.94 -0.71
CA ARG A 81 16.81 10.39 -0.76
C ARG A 81 16.46 11.10 0.53
N LEU A 82 15.40 10.65 1.20
CA LEU A 82 14.91 11.29 2.41
C LEU A 82 15.51 10.64 3.64
N SER A 83 15.92 11.47 4.60
CA SER A 83 16.14 11.01 5.97
C SER A 83 14.80 10.61 6.62
N GLU A 84 14.88 9.80 7.68
CA GLU A 84 13.68 9.39 8.44
C GLU A 84 12.89 10.60 8.95
N ALA A 85 13.57 11.64 9.44
CA ALA A 85 12.92 12.85 9.94
C ALA A 85 12.16 13.61 8.85
N GLU A 86 12.73 13.73 7.65
CA GLU A 86 12.06 14.36 6.51
C GLU A 86 10.87 13.53 6.03
N ALA A 87 11.01 12.21 5.96
CA ALA A 87 9.92 11.31 5.58
C ALA A 87 8.75 11.40 6.58
N VAL A 88 9.04 11.40 7.89
CA VAL A 88 8.02 11.56 8.94
C VAL A 88 7.31 12.91 8.80
N GLY A 89 8.05 14.00 8.56
CA GLY A 89 7.47 15.32 8.36
C GLY A 89 6.48 15.35 7.19
N GLN A 90 6.88 14.82 6.02
CA GLN A 90 6.02 14.75 4.84
C GLN A 90 4.80 13.85 5.05
N ILE A 91 4.95 12.73 5.76
CA ILE A 91 3.83 11.83 6.07
C ILE A 91 2.84 12.49 7.03
N ALA A 92 3.31 13.19 8.06
CA ALA A 92 2.45 13.90 8.99
C ALA A 92 1.62 14.99 8.26
N GLU A 93 2.28 15.80 7.44
CA GLU A 93 1.60 16.79 6.59
C GLU A 93 0.59 16.16 5.63
N PHE A 94 0.86 14.96 5.13
CA PHE A 94 -0.06 14.26 4.23
C PHE A 94 -1.30 13.72 4.95
N ILE A 95 -1.16 13.26 6.20
CA ILE A 95 -2.28 12.75 7.00
C ILE A 95 -3.23 13.88 7.42
N ASP A 96 -2.70 15.08 7.65
CA ASP A 96 -3.47 16.25 8.12
C ASP A 96 -4.24 17.00 6.99
N ARG A 97 -4.19 16.53 5.74
CA ARG A 97 -4.86 17.14 4.58
C ARG A 97 -6.28 16.61 4.35
#